data_AF-A0A0C9VTA1-F1
#
_entry.id   AF-A0A0C9VTA1-F1
#
_cell.length_a   1.000
_cell.length_b   1.000
_cell.length_c   1.000
_cell.angle_alpha   90.00
_cell.angle_beta   90.00
_cell.angle_gamma   90.00
#
_symmetry.space_group_name_H-M   'P 1'
#
loop_
_entity.id
_entity.type
_entity.pdbx_description
1 polymer ?
#
loop_
_entity_poly.entity_id
_entity_poly.type
_entity_poly.pdbx_seq_one_letter_code
_entity_poly.pdbx_strand_id
1 'polypeptide(L)'
;MSLPSLNFATPSARANAADIQVIGVGMGRTGTLSLCEALEILGFGPCHHPFRAPDIWEMWRMWNSVIEKPSPEKIDNIFRGYKSAVDTPVAIMAKEMYNAYPNAKFILVSPFWIVSQ
;
A
#
# COMPACT_ATOMS: atom_id res chain seq x y z
N MET A 1 13.77 3.13 32.60
CA MET A 1 13.87 4.30 31.71
C MET A 1 12.87 4.09 30.58
N SER A 2 11.65 4.60 30.72
CA SER A 2 10.56 4.41 29.76
C SER A 2 10.70 5.41 28.62
N LEU A 3 10.75 4.93 27.38
CA LEU A 3 10.72 5.79 26.20
C LEU A 3 9.40 6.57 26.17
N PRO A 4 9.41 7.85 25.74
CA PRO A 4 8.19 8.61 25.57
C PRO A 4 7.35 7.97 24.45
N SER A 5 6.09 7.66 24.73
CA SER A 5 5.11 7.25 23.73
C SER A 5 4.89 8.42 22.76
N LEU A 6 5.34 8.28 21.50
CA LEU A 6 4.98 9.21 20.44
C LEU A 6 3.47 9.15 20.24
N ASN A 7 2.75 10.18 20.70
CA ASN A 7 1.37 10.43 20.32
C ASN A 7 1.37 11.03 18.92
N PHE A 8 1.23 10.17 17.90
CA PHE A 8 0.83 10.61 16.57
C PHE A 8 -0.65 11.00 16.66
N ALA A 9 -0.94 12.29 16.72
CA ALA A 9 -2.31 12.75 16.55
C ALA A 9 -2.82 12.26 15.20
N THR A 10 -3.74 11.31 15.21
CA THR A 10 -4.38 10.74 14.02
C THR A 10 -5.16 11.87 13.34
N PRO A 11 -4.79 12.33 12.13
CA PRO A 11 -5.69 13.09 11.30
C PRO A 11 -7.00 12.33 11.23
N SER A 12 -8.12 13.03 11.47
CA SER A 12 -9.47 12.46 11.49
C SER A 12 -9.63 11.45 10.36
N ALA A 13 -9.61 10.17 10.71
CA ALA A 13 -9.79 9.10 9.74
C ALA A 13 -11.13 9.33 9.05
N ARG A 14 -11.16 9.32 7.72
CA ARG A 14 -12.42 9.37 6.97
C ARG A 14 -13.26 8.19 7.47
N ALA A 15 -14.53 8.41 7.81
CA ALA A 15 -15.36 7.44 8.54
C ALA A 15 -15.47 6.05 7.90
N ASN A 16 -15.16 5.92 6.61
CA ASN A 16 -15.19 4.67 5.85
C ASN A 16 -13.83 4.33 5.20
N ALA A 17 -12.72 4.90 5.70
CA ALA A 17 -11.39 4.60 5.20
C ALA A 17 -11.06 3.12 5.39
N ALA A 18 -10.40 2.50 4.40
CA ALA A 18 -9.80 1.19 4.60
C ALA A 18 -8.69 1.26 5.67
N ASP A 19 -8.53 0.20 6.48
CA ASP A 19 -7.53 0.10 7.55
C ASP A 19 -6.14 -0.27 7.01
N ILE A 20 -5.62 0.54 6.08
CA ILE A 20 -4.28 0.35 5.52
C ILE A 20 -3.23 0.90 6.48
N GLN A 21 -2.32 0.01 6.88
CA GLN A 21 -1.27 0.27 7.86
C GLN A 21 0.11 0.39 7.21
N VAL A 22 0.35 -0.35 6.13
CA VAL A 22 1.65 -0.36 5.41
C VAL A 22 1.46 -0.30 3.90
N ILE A 23 2.20 0.59 3.25
CA ILE A 23 2.18 0.79 1.80
C ILE A 23 3.59 0.62 1.23
N GLY A 24 3.76 -0.37 0.36
CA GLY A 24 4.98 -0.57 -0.41
C GLY A 24 4.94 0.23 -1.71
N VAL A 25 5.90 1.12 -1.89
CA VAL A 25 6.06 1.97 -3.09
C VAL A 25 7.20 1.48 -4.01
N GLY A 26 7.59 0.22 -3.87
CA GLY A 26 8.50 -0.45 -4.81
C GLY A 26 7.77 -0.88 -6.07
N MET A 27 8.37 -0.63 -7.24
CA MET A 27 7.86 -1.11 -8.53
C MET A 27 7.86 -2.64 -8.59
N GLY A 28 7.03 -3.21 -9.46
CA GLY A 28 7.06 -4.65 -9.72
C GLY A 28 8.46 -5.14 -10.09
N ARG A 29 8.73 -6.41 -9.76
CA ARG A 29 10.03 -7.09 -9.96
C ARG A 29 11.16 -6.65 -9.02
N THR A 30 10.86 -5.85 -7.99
CA THR A 30 11.85 -5.44 -6.97
C THR A 30 11.81 -6.29 -5.70
N GLY A 31 11.08 -7.41 -5.70
CA GLY A 31 10.85 -8.24 -4.50
C GLY A 31 9.53 -7.93 -3.77
N THR A 32 8.60 -7.25 -4.44
CA THR A 32 7.26 -6.90 -3.93
C THR A 32 6.46 -8.11 -3.45
N LEU A 33 6.55 -9.25 -4.14
CA LEU A 33 5.88 -10.47 -3.71
C LEU A 33 6.45 -11.01 -2.40
N SER A 34 7.78 -11.02 -2.24
CA SER A 34 8.42 -11.42 -0.97
C SER A 34 8.08 -10.44 0.17
N LEU A 35 8.00 -9.14 -0.14
CA LEU A 35 7.55 -8.14 0.83
C LEU A 35 6.09 -8.38 1.25
N CYS A 36 5.20 -8.70 0.30
CA CYS A 36 3.80 -9.04 0.57
C CYS A 36 3.69 -10.18 1.59
N GLU A 37 4.38 -11.29 1.34
CA GLU A 37 4.42 -12.44 2.26
C GLU A 37 5.00 -12.06 3.63
N ALA A 38 6.09 -11.28 3.66
CA ALA A 38 6.69 -10.83 4.92
C ALA A 38 5.73 -9.95 5.75
N LEU A 39 4.97 -9.07 5.11
CA LEU A 39 3.97 -8.23 5.79
C LEU A 39 2.84 -9.07 6.39
N GLU A 40 2.40 -10.11 5.68
CA GLU A 40 1.40 -11.03 6.23
C GLU A 40 1.94 -11.79 7.45
N ILE A 41 3.17 -12.30 7.39
CA ILE A 41 3.84 -12.96 8.52
C ILE A 41 3.96 -12.02 9.73
N LEU A 42 4.26 -10.74 9.50
CA LEU A 42 4.43 -9.73 10.55
C LEU A 42 3.09 -9.19 11.13
N GLY A 43 1.94 -9.70 10.66
CA GLY A 43 0.62 -9.31 11.16
C GLY A 43 -0.02 -8.11 10.44
N PHE A 44 0.60 -7.63 9.35
CA PHE A 44 0.07 -6.59 8.47
C PHE A 44 -0.74 -7.16 7.30
N GLY A 45 -1.15 -8.42 7.38
CA GLY A 45 -2.02 -9.07 6.40
C GLY A 45 -3.52 -8.84 6.65
N PRO A 46 -4.38 -9.03 5.62
CA PRO A 46 -4.05 -9.44 4.25
C PRO A 46 -3.33 -8.34 3.44
N CYS A 47 -2.44 -8.72 2.53
CA CYS A 47 -1.67 -7.77 1.71
C CYS A 47 -2.13 -7.76 0.24
N HIS A 48 -2.53 -6.59 -0.26
CA HIS A 48 -2.90 -6.38 -1.66
C HIS A 48 -1.66 -6.46 -2.56
N HIS A 49 -1.68 -7.39 -3.51
CA HIS A 49 -0.65 -7.57 -4.52
C HIS A 49 -1.31 -8.02 -5.85
N PRO A 50 -0.94 -7.45 -7.02
CA PRO A 50 -1.59 -7.76 -8.30
C PRO A 50 -1.62 -9.26 -8.65
N PHE A 51 -0.50 -9.97 -8.46
CA PHE A 51 -0.44 -11.42 -8.68
C PHE A 51 -1.24 -12.28 -7.70
N ARG A 52 -1.80 -11.70 -6.64
CA ARG A 52 -2.65 -12.41 -5.66
C ARG A 52 -4.11 -11.97 -5.78
N ALA A 53 -4.45 -11.13 -6.75
CA ALA A 53 -5.83 -10.72 -6.98
C ALA A 53 -6.66 -11.94 -7.43
N PRO A 54 -7.81 -12.21 -6.79
CA PRO A 54 -8.67 -13.34 -7.16
C PRO A 54 -9.28 -13.16 -8.56
N ASP A 55 -9.57 -11.91 -8.94
CA ASP A 55 -9.99 -11.52 -10.28
C ASP A 55 -9.11 -10.37 -10.76
N ILE A 56 -8.20 -10.68 -11.69
CA ILE A 56 -7.26 -9.72 -12.24
C ILE A 56 -7.97 -8.65 -13.08
N TRP A 57 -9.06 -8.98 -13.77
CA TRP A 57 -9.78 -8.04 -14.63
C TRP A 57 -10.55 -7.02 -13.81
N GLU A 58 -11.25 -7.48 -12.77
CA GLU A 58 -11.95 -6.60 -11.86
C GLU A 58 -10.97 -5.69 -11.10
N MET A 59 -9.84 -6.24 -10.66
CA MET A 59 -8.76 -5.46 -10.03
C MET A 59 -8.30 -4.31 -10.96
N TRP A 60 -7.98 -4.62 -12.23
CA TRP A 60 -7.57 -3.58 -13.19
C TRP A 60 -8.69 -2.60 -13.51
N ARG A 61 -9.95 -3.04 -13.59
CA ARG A 61 -11.10 -2.15 -13.79
C ARG A 61 -11.21 -1.12 -12.67
N MET A 62 -11.07 -1.55 -11.40
CA MET A 62 -11.09 -0.65 -10.25
C MET A 62 -9.90 0.31 -10.28
N TRP A 63 -8.69 -0.19 -10.54
CA TRP A 63 -7.49 0.65 -10.61
C TRP A 63 -7.55 1.66 -11.75
N ASN A 64 -8.04 1.29 -12.93
CA ASN A 64 -8.22 2.23 -14.04
C ASN A 64 -9.14 3.39 -13.63
N SER A 65 -10.23 3.09 -12.91
CA SER A 65 -11.13 4.14 -12.42
C SER A 65 -10.47 5.10 -11.42
N VAL A 66 -9.48 4.62 -10.65
CA VAL A 66 -8.69 5.43 -9.71
C VAL A 66 -7.65 6.24 -10.46
N ILE A 67 -6.96 5.66 -11.43
CA ILE A 67 -5.92 6.32 -12.24
C ILE A 67 -6.53 7.47 -13.07
N GLU A 68 -7.70 7.26 -13.69
CA GLU A 68 -8.38 8.29 -14.48
C GLU A 68 -8.86 9.47 -13.62
N LYS A 69 -9.37 9.18 -12.42
CA LYS A 69 -9.87 10.20 -11.49
C LYS A 69 -9.68 9.73 -10.06
N PRO A 70 -8.53 10.07 -9.43
CA PRO A 70 -8.21 9.64 -8.08
C PRO A 70 -9.24 10.18 -7.09
N SER A 71 -9.74 9.31 -6.22
CA SER A 71 -10.51 9.72 -5.05
C SER A 71 -10.22 8.78 -3.88
N PRO A 72 -10.14 9.29 -2.65
CA PRO A 72 -9.91 8.45 -1.48
C PRO A 72 -10.94 7.32 -1.32
N GLU A 73 -12.22 7.55 -1.68
CA GLU A 73 -13.28 6.54 -1.60
C GLU A 73 -13.08 5.39 -2.60
N LYS A 74 -12.62 5.69 -3.82
CA LYS A 74 -12.31 4.65 -4.81
C LYS A 74 -11.11 3.82 -4.38
N ILE A 75 -10.11 4.46 -3.76
CA ILE A 75 -8.95 3.77 -3.20
C ILE A 75 -9.39 2.87 -2.03
N ASP A 76 -10.28 3.35 -1.15
CA ASP A 76 -10.83 2.53 -0.06
C ASP A 76 -11.53 1.29 -0.59
N ASN A 77 -12.28 1.40 -1.69
CA ASN A 77 -12.96 0.25 -2.31
C ASN A 77 -11.98 -0.86 -2.70
N ILE A 78 -10.82 -0.51 -3.25
CA ILE A 78 -9.78 -1.47 -3.63
C ILE A 78 -9.19 -2.13 -2.39
N PHE A 79 -9.03 -1.37 -1.31
CA PHE A 79 -8.33 -1.82 -0.10
C PHE A 79 -9.24 -2.36 1.01
N ARG A 80 -10.55 -2.48 0.78
CA ARG A 80 -11.45 -3.11 1.77
C ARG A 80 -10.95 -4.51 2.12
N GLY A 81 -10.70 -4.74 3.41
CA GLY A 81 -10.24 -6.02 3.94
C GLY A 81 -8.73 -6.26 3.84
N TYR A 82 -7.96 -5.37 3.23
CA TYR A 82 -6.51 -5.40 3.24
C TYR A 82 -5.95 -4.51 4.35
N LYS A 83 -4.80 -4.88 4.91
CA LYS A 83 -4.04 -4.08 5.88
C LYS A 83 -2.72 -3.54 5.31
N SER A 84 -2.27 -4.09 4.20
CA SER A 84 -1.13 -3.55 3.47
C SER A 84 -1.32 -3.67 1.96
N ALA A 85 -0.55 -2.89 1.20
CA ALA A 85 -0.60 -2.91 -0.25
C ALA A 85 0.78 -2.64 -0.85
N VAL A 86 1.18 -3.40 -1.87
CA VAL A 86 2.50 -3.29 -2.52
C VAL A 86 2.38 -3.44 -4.04
N ASP A 87 3.48 -3.18 -4.75
CA ASP A 87 3.59 -3.30 -6.22
C ASP A 87 2.78 -2.24 -6.99
N THR A 88 2.84 -2.27 -8.31
CA THR A 88 2.03 -1.47 -9.23
C THR A 88 0.57 -1.97 -9.18
N PRO A 89 -0.47 -1.12 -9.05
CA PRO A 89 -0.43 0.33 -9.27
C PRO A 89 -0.15 1.20 -8.03
N VAL A 90 -0.09 0.61 -6.83
CA VAL A 90 0.14 1.34 -5.57
C VAL A 90 1.41 2.19 -5.65
N ALA A 91 2.49 1.62 -6.20
CA ALA A 91 3.79 2.28 -6.32
C ALA A 91 3.77 3.56 -7.18
N ILE A 92 3.01 3.57 -8.28
CA ILE A 92 2.93 4.74 -9.18
C ILE A 92 1.98 5.83 -8.65
N MET A 93 1.13 5.50 -7.67
CA MET A 93 0.17 6.40 -7.05
C MET A 93 0.58 6.83 -5.63
N ALA A 94 1.88 6.84 -5.34
CA ALA A 94 2.39 7.06 -3.99
C ALA A 94 1.88 8.36 -3.32
N LYS A 95 1.71 9.43 -4.11
CA LYS A 95 1.18 10.72 -3.62
C LYS A 95 -0.29 10.61 -3.23
N GLU A 96 -1.09 9.97 -4.05
CA GLU A 96 -2.51 9.71 -3.81
C GLU A 96 -2.68 8.79 -2.61
N MET A 97 -1.83 7.77 -2.48
CA MET A 97 -1.79 6.88 -1.31
C MET A 97 -1.48 7.65 -0.03
N TYR A 98 -0.48 8.53 -0.05
CA TYR A 98 -0.13 9.35 1.12
C TYR A 98 -1.27 10.29 1.53
N ASN A 99 -1.94 10.89 0.55
CA ASN A 99 -3.09 11.75 0.81
C ASN A 99 -4.30 10.96 1.36
N ALA A 100 -4.50 9.72 0.89
CA ALA A 100 -5.62 8.87 1.33
C ALA A 100 -5.38 8.24 2.71
N TYR A 101 -4.12 7.89 3.02
CA TYR A 101 -3.70 7.21 4.25
C TYR A 101 -2.44 7.86 4.85
N PRO A 102 -2.54 9.09 5.38
CA PRO A 102 -1.39 9.81 5.94
C PRO A 102 -0.77 9.14 7.17
N ASN A 103 -1.51 8.23 7.81
CA ASN A 103 -1.03 7.46 8.98
C ASN A 103 -0.37 6.12 8.62
N ALA A 104 -0.46 5.69 7.36
CA ALA A 104 0.17 4.45 6.92
C ALA A 104 1.69 4.63 6.87
N LYS A 105 2.42 3.55 7.15
CA LYS A 105 3.88 3.52 6.98
C LYS A 105 4.21 3.22 5.52
N PHE A 106 5.19 3.92 4.96
CA PHE A 106 5.63 3.72 3.58
C PHE A 106 6.97 2.98 3.54
N ILE A 107 7.07 1.96 2.67
CA ILE A 107 8.29 1.19 2.43
C ILE A 107 8.66 1.31 0.95
N LEU A 108 9.86 1.79 0.66
CA LEU A 108 10.43 1.70 -0.69
C LEU A 108 11.31 0.46 -0.78
N VAL A 109 10.99 -0.44 -1.69
CA VAL A 109 11.86 -1.55 -2.08
C VAL A 109 12.44 -1.22 -3.44
N SER A 110 13.77 -1.16 -3.52
CA SER A 110 14.50 -0.89 -4.75
C SER A 110 15.47 -2.03 -5.05
N PRO A 111 15.77 -2.31 -6.33
CA PRO A 111 16.85 -3.23 -6.65
C PRO A 111 18.18 -2.65 -6.15
N PHE A 112 19.05 -3.53 -5.65
CA PHE A 112 20.41 -3.18 -5.28
C PHE A 112 21.25 -3.06 -6.57
N TRP A 113 21.66 -1.85 -6.93
CA TRP A 113 22.53 -1.63 -8.08
C TRP A 113 23.99 -1.88 -7.67
N ILE A 114 24.52 -3.08 -7.93
CA ILE A 114 25.96 -3.22 -8.16
C ILE A 114 26.21 -2.75 -9.58
N VAL A 115 26.59 -1.48 -9.73
CA VAL A 115 27.33 -1.05 -10.90
C VAL A 115 28.79 -1.10 -10.47
N SER A 116 29.51 -2.15 -10.87
CA SER A 116 30.96 -2.08 -10.83
C SER A 116 31.36 -0.97 -11.80
N GLN A 117 31.95 0.10 -11.26
CA GLN A 117 32.79 0.96 -12.07
C GLN A 117 34.11 0.25 -12.35
#